data_AF-A0A316S0L9-F1
#
_entry.id   AF-A0A316S0L9-F1
#
_cell.length_a   1.000
_cell.length_b   1.000
_cell.length_c   1.000
_cell.angle_alpha   90.00
_cell.angle_beta   90.00
_cell.angle_gamma   90.00
#
_symmetry.space_group_name_H-M   'P 1'
#
loop_
_entity.id
_entity.type
_entity.pdbx_description
1 polymer ?
#
loop_
_entity_poly.entity_id
_entity_poly.type
_entity_poly.pdbx_seq_one_letter_code
_entity_poly.pdbx_strand_id
1 'polypeptide(L)'
;MKKAIGIILLAVALLSVLCTFASCYRVPDENRKLPSENCVMVYTISDKESIRILYNPGSNYHLYGEWIKDQTTTPVRLDADNIPSTFGNGGYVVSIYTFDPDEKDATYASEKDWIFNKGVLNSSEIRNAATGETIPVTYSCESGGEYHPSWVSDVLLSFAESDGKIYEEKTLHFWYDFEAKKGEWAAKDLTIPIRMQFWGISPSDVKLRIYDISGEQEKEILCARGNLTDQNTYVAKEVSGSMFYKGTISEITIVKTDR
;
A
#
# COMPACT_ATOMS: atom_id res chain seq x y z
N MET A 1 -8.01 -18.17 -64.93
CA MET A 1 -8.14 -16.98 -64.07
C MET A 1 -9.14 -17.09 -62.92
N LYS A 2 -10.14 -18.00 -62.93
CA LYS A 2 -11.10 -18.13 -61.81
C LYS A 2 -10.59 -18.89 -60.56
N LYS A 3 -9.51 -19.69 -60.67
CA LYS A 3 -8.94 -20.45 -59.53
C LYS A 3 -7.99 -19.66 -58.64
N ALA A 4 -7.37 -18.60 -59.14
CA ALA A 4 -6.42 -17.79 -58.37
C ALA A 4 -7.11 -16.81 -57.41
N ILE A 5 -8.30 -16.32 -57.76
CA ILE A 5 -9.07 -15.36 -56.95
C ILE A 5 -9.65 -16.05 -55.69
N GLY A 6 -10.04 -17.33 -55.78
CA GLY A 6 -10.57 -18.08 -54.64
C GLY A 6 -9.55 -18.36 -53.53
N ILE A 7 -8.26 -18.48 -53.86
CA ILE A 7 -7.20 -18.74 -52.88
C ILE A 7 -6.81 -17.44 -52.14
N ILE A 8 -6.83 -16.30 -52.82
CA ILE A 8 -6.53 -15.00 -52.22
C ILE A 8 -7.64 -14.57 -51.25
N LEU A 9 -8.92 -14.81 -51.58
CA LEU A 9 -10.04 -14.54 -50.67
C LEU A 9 -10.05 -15.44 -49.43
N LEU A 10 -9.62 -16.71 -49.55
CA LEU A 10 -9.50 -17.62 -48.41
C LEU A 10 -8.35 -17.22 -47.46
N ALA A 11 -7.22 -16.73 -48.01
CA ALA A 11 -6.08 -16.28 -47.22
C ALA A 11 -6.37 -14.98 -46.45
N VAL A 12 -7.14 -14.04 -47.02
CA VAL A 12 -7.53 -12.80 -46.33
C VAL A 12 -8.58 -13.05 -45.24
N ALA A 13 -9.48 -14.03 -45.44
CA ALA A 13 -10.44 -14.45 -44.42
C ALA A 13 -9.77 -15.23 -43.27
N LEU A 14 -8.72 -16.00 -43.53
CA LEU A 14 -7.94 -16.67 -42.48
C LEU A 14 -7.07 -15.68 -41.70
N LEU A 15 -6.55 -14.62 -42.34
CA LEU A 15 -5.76 -13.59 -41.65
C LEU A 15 -6.62 -12.72 -40.71
N SER A 16 -7.87 -12.42 -41.09
CA SER A 16 -8.80 -11.68 -40.21
C SER A 16 -9.33 -12.52 -39.05
N VAL A 17 -9.44 -13.84 -39.20
CA VAL A 17 -9.76 -14.77 -38.11
C VAL A 17 -8.55 -15.02 -37.19
N LEU A 18 -7.32 -14.95 -37.69
CA LEU A 18 -6.10 -15.00 -36.87
C LEU A 18 -5.85 -13.70 -36.07
N CYS A 19 -6.37 -12.55 -36.52
CA CYS A 19 -6.28 -11.28 -35.80
C CYS A 19 -7.46 -10.98 -34.85
N THR A 20 -8.43 -11.91 -34.70
CA THR A 20 -9.54 -11.79 -33.72
C THR A 20 -9.53 -12.83 -32.62
N PHE A 21 -8.44 -13.58 -32.46
CA PHE A 21 -8.08 -14.07 -31.14
C PHE A 21 -7.42 -12.92 -30.38
N ALA A 22 -8.25 -12.04 -29.83
CA ALA A 22 -7.99 -11.48 -28.53
C ALA A 22 -7.84 -12.69 -27.60
N SER A 23 -6.63 -13.23 -27.54
CA SER A 23 -6.28 -14.26 -26.59
C SER A 23 -6.51 -13.62 -25.23
N CYS A 24 -7.67 -13.93 -24.64
CA CYS A 24 -7.78 -14.06 -23.22
C CYS A 24 -6.76 -15.13 -22.85
N TYR A 25 -5.50 -14.71 -22.65
CA TYR A 25 -4.48 -15.55 -22.06
C TYR A 25 -4.97 -15.83 -20.65
N ARG A 26 -5.66 -16.96 -20.52
CA ARG A 26 -5.91 -17.56 -19.22
C ARG A 26 -4.56 -18.12 -18.80
N VAL A 27 -3.84 -17.36 -17.99
CA VAL A 27 -2.70 -17.90 -17.25
C VAL A 27 -3.26 -19.07 -16.43
N PRO A 28 -2.78 -20.31 -16.66
CA PRO A 28 -3.21 -21.47 -15.88
C PRO A 28 -3.04 -21.16 -14.38
N ASP A 29 -3.98 -21.59 -13.55
CA ASP A 29 -3.97 -21.30 -12.10
C ASP A 29 -2.64 -21.71 -11.44
N GLU A 30 -1.97 -22.72 -12.02
CA GLU A 30 -0.66 -23.27 -11.62
C GLU A 30 0.52 -22.29 -11.81
N ASN A 31 0.35 -21.26 -12.66
CA ASN A 31 1.34 -20.23 -12.96
C ASN A 31 1.00 -18.86 -12.34
N ARG A 32 -0.10 -18.74 -11.58
CA ARG A 32 -0.41 -17.52 -10.83
C ARG A 32 0.40 -17.46 -9.55
N LYS A 33 1.71 -17.28 -9.69
CA LYS A 33 2.54 -16.90 -8.55
C LYS A 33 2.12 -15.51 -8.12
N LEU A 34 1.75 -15.38 -6.85
CA LEU A 34 1.60 -14.07 -6.22
C LEU A 34 2.90 -13.28 -6.43
N PRO A 35 2.83 -11.94 -6.60
CA PRO A 35 4.02 -11.12 -6.49
C PRO A 35 4.69 -11.44 -5.17
N SER A 36 6.01 -11.48 -5.15
CA SER A 36 6.73 -11.52 -3.88
C SER A 36 6.33 -10.30 -3.05
N GLU A 37 6.35 -10.45 -1.72
CA GLU A 37 6.28 -9.30 -0.83
C GLU A 37 7.33 -8.25 -1.25
N ASN A 38 6.93 -6.97 -1.21
CA ASN A 38 7.74 -5.84 -1.70
C ASN A 38 8.00 -5.83 -3.21
N CYS A 39 7.22 -6.56 -4.03
CA CYS A 39 7.19 -6.31 -5.47
C CYS A 39 6.47 -4.98 -5.77
N VAL A 40 6.98 -4.24 -6.75
CA VAL A 40 6.27 -3.12 -7.38
C VAL A 40 5.50 -3.65 -8.59
N MET A 41 4.17 -3.61 -8.51
CA MET A 41 3.30 -3.90 -9.64
C MET A 41 3.28 -2.69 -10.57
N VAL A 42 3.68 -2.86 -11.82
CA VAL A 42 3.77 -1.78 -12.81
C VAL A 42 2.81 -2.05 -13.96
N TYR A 43 1.91 -1.10 -14.19
CA TYR A 43 0.96 -1.08 -15.30
C TYR A 43 1.36 0.00 -16.29
N THR A 44 1.99 -0.38 -17.39
CA THR A 44 2.42 0.55 -18.43
C THR A 44 1.28 0.83 -19.39
N ILE A 45 0.87 2.10 -19.50
CA ILE A 45 -0.12 2.59 -20.47
C ILE A 45 0.60 3.09 -21.74
N SER A 46 1.71 3.80 -21.57
CA SER A 46 2.59 4.29 -22.65
C SER A 46 4.02 4.45 -22.15
N ASP A 47 4.92 4.96 -22.99
CA ASP A 47 6.30 5.32 -22.62
C ASP A 47 6.38 6.44 -21.56
N LYS A 48 5.29 7.19 -21.37
CA LYS A 48 5.21 8.34 -20.45
C LYS A 48 4.11 8.21 -19.40
N GLU A 49 3.38 7.10 -19.40
CA GLU A 49 2.25 6.90 -18.51
C GLU A 49 2.25 5.49 -17.93
N SER A 50 2.26 5.41 -16.59
CA SER A 50 2.23 4.14 -15.87
C SER A 50 1.63 4.28 -14.49
N ILE A 51 1.10 3.19 -13.96
CA ILE A 51 0.67 3.08 -12.57
C ILE A 51 1.61 2.11 -11.85
N ARG A 52 2.20 2.53 -10.72
CA ARG A 52 3.15 1.74 -9.93
C ARG A 52 2.62 1.56 -8.52
N ILE A 53 2.40 0.32 -8.10
CA ILE A 53 1.76 -0.02 -6.82
C ILE A 53 2.68 -0.91 -6.00
N LEU A 54 2.92 -0.55 -4.74
CA LEU A 54 3.65 -1.41 -3.82
C LEU A 54 2.74 -2.57 -3.39
N TYR A 55 3.13 -3.80 -3.69
CA TYR A 55 2.42 -4.98 -3.24
C TYR A 55 2.79 -5.29 -1.79
N ASN A 56 1.82 -5.09 -0.88
CA ASN A 56 1.91 -5.47 0.52
C ASN A 56 0.77 -6.45 0.85
N PRO A 57 1.04 -7.75 1.00
CA PRO A 57 0.00 -8.75 1.24
C PRO A 57 -0.64 -8.62 2.63
N GLY A 58 -0.02 -7.89 3.56
CA GLY A 58 -0.54 -7.63 4.90
C GLY A 58 -1.45 -6.41 5.00
N SER A 59 -1.59 -5.61 3.93
CA SER A 59 -2.51 -4.47 3.97
C SER A 59 -3.94 -4.97 3.78
N ASN A 60 -4.78 -4.71 4.79
CA ASN A 60 -6.21 -5.00 4.75
C ASN A 60 -6.88 -4.12 3.67
N TYR A 61 -6.85 -4.56 2.41
CA TYR A 61 -7.64 -4.06 1.28
C TYR A 61 -7.19 -2.74 0.63
N HIS A 62 -6.10 -2.13 1.10
CA HIS A 62 -5.59 -0.87 0.57
C HIS A 62 -4.14 -1.02 0.10
N LEU A 63 -3.91 -0.99 -1.21
CA LEU A 63 -2.55 -0.90 -1.76
C LEU A 63 -2.27 0.54 -2.18
N TYR A 64 -1.06 1.01 -1.93
CA TYR A 64 -0.68 2.39 -2.22
C TYR A 64 0.39 2.43 -3.30
N GLY A 65 0.33 3.49 -4.09
CA GLY A 65 1.27 3.71 -5.16
C GLY A 65 1.04 5.03 -5.85
N GLU A 66 1.44 5.10 -7.11
CA GLU A 66 1.44 6.33 -7.87
C GLU A 66 1.01 6.11 -9.31
N TRP A 67 0.28 7.08 -9.85
CA TRP A 67 0.04 7.22 -11.28
C TRP A 67 0.95 8.30 -11.83
N ILE A 68 1.86 7.89 -12.69
CA ILE A 68 2.84 8.75 -13.34
C ILE A 68 2.34 9.08 -14.73
N LYS A 69 2.26 10.38 -15.07
CA LYS A 69 1.92 10.87 -16.41
C LYS A 69 2.80 12.07 -16.76
N ASP A 70 3.59 11.95 -17.82
CA ASP A 70 4.50 13.00 -18.29
C ASP A 70 5.35 13.60 -17.15
N GLN A 71 5.91 12.74 -16.29
CA GLN A 71 6.71 13.09 -15.09
C GLN A 71 5.93 13.73 -13.93
N THR A 72 4.60 13.86 -14.04
CA THR A 72 3.75 14.23 -12.92
C THR A 72 3.30 12.98 -12.19
N THR A 73 3.49 12.95 -10.87
CA THR A 73 3.05 11.84 -10.02
C THR A 73 1.76 12.22 -9.30
N THR A 74 0.75 11.36 -9.39
CA THR A 74 -0.49 11.45 -8.60
C THR A 74 -0.55 10.29 -7.62
N PRO A 75 -0.72 10.52 -6.31
CA PRO A 75 -0.90 9.46 -5.33
C PRO A 75 -2.16 8.67 -5.64
N VAL A 76 -2.05 7.34 -5.62
CA VAL A 76 -3.19 6.44 -5.83
C VAL A 76 -3.28 5.35 -4.77
N ARG A 77 -4.51 5.02 -4.41
CA ARG A 77 -4.87 3.89 -3.56
C ARG A 77 -5.70 2.92 -4.39
N LEU A 78 -5.41 1.64 -4.29
CA LEU A 78 -6.28 0.59 -4.77
C LEU A 78 -7.14 0.10 -3.61
N ASP A 79 -8.46 0.21 -3.73
CA ASP A 79 -9.36 -0.50 -2.83
C ASP A 79 -9.88 -1.74 -3.51
N ALA A 80 -9.64 -2.86 -2.86
CA ALA A 80 -10.21 -4.12 -3.24
C ALA A 80 -11.23 -4.52 -2.19
N ASP A 81 -12.52 -4.33 -2.50
CA ASP A 81 -13.65 -4.66 -1.61
C ASP A 81 -13.70 -6.14 -1.17
N ASN A 82 -12.88 -6.99 -1.78
CA ASN A 82 -12.44 -8.26 -1.24
C ASN A 82 -11.11 -8.59 -1.93
N ILE A 83 -10.01 -8.59 -1.19
CA ILE A 83 -8.88 -9.47 -1.50
C ILE A 83 -9.11 -10.71 -0.64
N PRO A 84 -9.88 -11.73 -1.08
CA PRO A 84 -9.80 -13.00 -0.38
C PRO A 84 -8.33 -13.42 -0.46
N SER A 85 -7.83 -13.99 0.62
CA SER A 85 -6.50 -14.59 0.77
C SER A 85 -6.20 -15.74 -0.21
N THR A 86 -6.90 -15.80 -1.34
CA THR A 86 -6.91 -16.86 -2.33
C THR A 86 -7.42 -16.25 -3.63
N PHE A 87 -6.58 -16.18 -4.65
CA PHE A 87 -6.94 -15.79 -6.01
C PHE A 87 -7.93 -16.83 -6.60
N GLY A 88 -9.18 -16.76 -6.19
CA GLY A 88 -10.31 -17.51 -6.72
C GLY A 88 -10.70 -17.00 -8.11
N ASN A 89 -11.32 -17.88 -8.89
CA ASN A 89 -11.58 -17.80 -10.34
C ASN A 89 -12.45 -16.63 -10.87
N GLY A 90 -12.60 -15.52 -10.13
CA GLY A 90 -13.28 -14.31 -10.58
C GLY A 90 -12.35 -13.11 -10.51
N GLY A 91 -12.05 -12.49 -11.65
CA GLY A 91 -11.39 -11.18 -11.66
C GLY A 91 -12.33 -10.17 -11.03
N TYR A 92 -12.11 -9.84 -9.76
CA TYR A 92 -12.85 -8.77 -9.10
C TYR A 92 -12.47 -7.42 -9.70
N VAL A 93 -13.44 -6.52 -9.75
CA VAL A 93 -13.25 -5.12 -10.10
C VAL A 93 -12.50 -4.46 -8.95
N VAL A 94 -11.27 -4.01 -9.21
CA VAL A 94 -10.50 -3.25 -8.22
C VAL A 94 -10.47 -1.80 -8.68
N SER A 95 -10.86 -0.91 -7.78
CA SER A 95 -10.95 0.51 -8.05
C SER A 95 -9.64 1.22 -7.72
N ILE A 96 -9.27 2.17 -8.56
CA ILE A 96 -8.11 3.05 -8.41
C ILE A 96 -8.65 4.42 -8.01
N TYR A 97 -8.21 4.90 -6.86
CA TYR A 97 -8.59 6.19 -6.31
C TYR A 97 -7.38 7.10 -6.24
N THR A 98 -7.50 8.32 -6.74
CA THR A 98 -6.55 9.39 -6.41
C THR A 98 -6.87 9.91 -5.01
N PHE A 99 -5.86 10.24 -4.22
CA PHE A 99 -6.03 10.82 -2.89
C PHE A 99 -4.96 11.87 -2.61
N ASP A 100 -5.22 12.74 -1.63
CA ASP A 100 -4.21 13.63 -1.07
C ASP A 100 -3.58 12.96 0.17
N PRO A 101 -2.26 12.67 0.18
CA PRO A 101 -1.59 12.04 1.32
C PRO A 101 -1.58 12.92 2.57
N ASP A 102 -1.68 14.24 2.43
CA ASP A 102 -1.57 15.18 3.55
C ASP A 102 -2.91 15.47 4.24
N GLU A 103 -4.04 15.06 3.64
CA GLU A 103 -5.36 15.23 4.24
C GLU A 103 -5.65 14.16 5.31
N LYS A 104 -6.12 14.62 6.49
CA LYS A 104 -6.41 13.79 7.68
C LYS A 104 -7.56 12.81 7.51
N ASP A 105 -8.32 12.95 6.44
CA ASP A 105 -9.49 12.16 6.16
C ASP A 105 -9.33 11.65 4.73
N ALA A 106 -9.22 10.33 4.58
CA ALA A 106 -9.16 9.65 3.29
C ALA A 106 -10.49 9.74 2.50
N THR A 107 -11.27 10.81 2.72
CA THR A 107 -12.65 11.01 2.30
C THR A 107 -12.76 11.83 1.01
N TYR A 108 -11.64 12.27 0.43
CA TYR A 108 -11.61 12.91 -0.89
C TYR A 108 -10.97 12.00 -1.93
N ALA A 109 -11.53 10.80 -2.10
CA ALA A 109 -11.49 10.16 -3.41
C ALA A 109 -12.43 10.96 -4.33
N SER A 110 -11.92 11.96 -5.05
CA SER A 110 -12.69 12.58 -6.12
C SER A 110 -13.02 11.48 -7.15
N GLU A 111 -14.31 11.21 -7.35
CA GLU A 111 -14.87 10.22 -8.29
C GLU A 111 -14.18 10.26 -9.67
N LYS A 112 -13.14 9.44 -9.81
CA LYS A 112 -12.61 8.96 -11.08
C LYS A 112 -12.23 7.52 -10.86
N ASP A 113 -13.25 6.71 -10.58
CA ASP A 113 -13.09 5.28 -10.33
C ASP A 113 -12.59 4.63 -11.63
N TRP A 114 -11.26 4.54 -11.77
CA TRP A 114 -10.68 3.65 -12.76
C TRP A 114 -10.75 2.25 -12.19
N ILE A 115 -11.06 1.28 -13.03
CA ILE A 115 -11.23 -0.09 -12.59
C ILE A 115 -10.39 -1.04 -13.41
N PHE A 116 -9.81 -2.04 -12.75
CA PHE A 116 -9.23 -3.20 -13.43
C PHE A 116 -10.34 -4.17 -13.84
N ASN A 117 -10.46 -4.46 -15.14
CA ASN A 117 -11.48 -5.36 -15.66
C ASN A 117 -11.24 -6.85 -15.30
N LYS A 118 -10.00 -7.23 -14.97
CA LYS A 118 -9.61 -8.63 -14.69
C LYS A 118 -8.77 -8.76 -13.41
N GLY A 119 -9.13 -8.02 -12.36
CA GLY A 119 -8.33 -7.93 -11.14
C GLY A 119 -7.00 -7.23 -11.37
N VAL A 120 -6.30 -6.91 -10.29
CA VAL A 120 -5.02 -6.17 -10.33
C VAL A 120 -3.96 -7.00 -11.05
N LEU A 121 -3.78 -8.27 -10.68
CA LEU A 121 -2.84 -9.16 -11.35
C LEU A 121 -3.41 -9.66 -12.67
N ASN A 122 -2.69 -9.42 -13.77
CA ASN A 122 -3.03 -9.83 -15.14
C ASN A 122 -4.09 -8.98 -15.85
N SER A 123 -4.40 -7.78 -15.37
CA SER A 123 -5.19 -6.86 -16.20
C SER A 123 -4.41 -6.46 -17.44
N SER A 124 -5.06 -6.55 -18.59
CA SER A 124 -4.57 -6.03 -19.87
C SER A 124 -5.18 -4.67 -20.22
N GLU A 125 -6.07 -4.17 -19.38
CA GLU A 125 -6.77 -2.91 -19.57
C GLU A 125 -7.26 -2.32 -18.23
N ILE A 126 -7.41 -1.01 -18.19
CA ILE A 126 -8.14 -0.28 -17.16
C ILE A 126 -9.33 0.42 -17.82
N ARG A 127 -10.44 0.53 -17.09
CA ARG A 127 -11.66 1.17 -17.58
C ARG A 127 -12.01 2.36 -16.72
N ASN A 128 -12.40 3.46 -17.34
CA ASN A 128 -13.03 4.58 -16.66
C ASN A 128 -14.48 4.20 -16.34
N ALA A 129 -14.85 4.14 -15.06
CA ALA A 129 -16.21 3.74 -14.67
C ALA A 129 -17.28 4.74 -15.13
N ALA A 130 -16.95 6.03 -15.19
CA ALA A 130 -17.90 7.09 -15.56
C ALA A 130 -18.14 7.16 -17.07
N THR A 131 -17.09 7.07 -17.89
CA THR A 131 -17.20 7.23 -19.36
C THR A 131 -17.29 5.92 -20.11
N GLY A 132 -16.89 4.81 -19.48
CA GLY A 132 -16.74 3.51 -20.15
C GLY A 132 -15.50 3.39 -21.04
N GLU A 133 -14.68 4.43 -21.12
CA GLU A 133 -13.40 4.41 -21.84
C GLU A 133 -12.51 3.29 -21.31
N THR A 134 -11.85 2.56 -22.21
CA THR A 134 -10.94 1.46 -21.85
C THR A 134 -9.56 1.76 -22.41
N ILE A 135 -8.55 1.69 -21.54
CA ILE A 135 -7.15 1.95 -21.86
C ILE A 135 -6.39 0.62 -21.76
N PRO A 136 -5.69 0.18 -22.80
CA PRO A 136 -4.85 -1.01 -22.73
C PRO A 136 -3.65 -0.77 -21.79
N VAL A 137 -3.27 -1.79 -21.02
CA VAL A 137 -2.09 -1.76 -20.15
C VAL A 137 -1.25 -3.02 -20.31
N THR A 138 0.06 -2.88 -20.10
CA THR A 138 0.98 -4.02 -19.95
C THR A 138 1.38 -4.14 -18.48
N TYR A 139 1.23 -5.33 -17.91
CA TYR A 139 1.58 -5.62 -16.51
C TYR A 139 2.99 -6.19 -16.40
N SER A 140 3.74 -5.72 -15.39
CA SER A 140 4.99 -6.32 -14.94
C SER A 140 5.13 -6.21 -13.41
N CYS A 141 6.03 -7.00 -12.84
CA CYS A 141 6.36 -6.99 -11.41
C CYS A 141 7.87 -6.78 -11.27
N GLU A 142 8.25 -5.62 -10.74
CA GLU A 142 9.64 -5.28 -10.43
C GLU A 142 9.94 -5.81 -9.03
N SER A 143 10.91 -6.72 -8.91
CA SER A 143 11.32 -7.33 -7.64
C SER A 143 12.76 -6.95 -7.31
N GLY A 144 13.06 -6.80 -6.02
CA GLY A 144 14.44 -6.66 -5.53
C GLY A 144 14.95 -5.23 -5.29
N GLY A 145 14.08 -4.27 -4.98
CA GLY A 145 14.49 -2.92 -4.57
C GLY A 145 13.59 -2.34 -3.47
N GLU A 146 14.12 -1.38 -2.72
CA GLU A 146 13.31 -0.51 -1.86
C GLU A 146 12.50 0.43 -2.77
N TYR A 147 11.18 0.32 -2.71
CA TYR A 147 10.27 1.20 -3.43
C TYR A 147 9.45 2.01 -2.44
N HIS A 148 9.65 3.31 -2.50
CA HIS A 148 8.82 4.30 -1.86
C HIS A 148 8.18 5.14 -2.96
N PRO A 149 6.83 5.21 -3.04
CA PRO A 149 6.17 6.13 -3.95
C PRO A 149 6.71 7.55 -3.76
N SER A 150 6.83 8.33 -4.85
CA SER A 150 7.54 9.61 -4.82
C SER A 150 6.86 10.69 -3.97
N TRP A 151 5.62 10.45 -3.56
CA TRP A 151 4.84 11.31 -2.68
C TRP A 151 5.01 10.97 -1.20
N VAL A 152 5.69 9.87 -0.85
CA VAL A 152 6.03 9.57 0.54
C VAL A 152 7.08 10.57 1.00
N SER A 153 6.80 11.25 2.11
CA SER A 153 7.69 12.30 2.64
C SER A 153 9.03 11.74 3.14
N ASP A 154 10.12 12.42 2.80
CA ASP A 154 11.46 12.17 3.37
C ASP A 154 11.46 12.23 4.91
N VAL A 155 10.58 13.04 5.51
CA VAL A 155 10.44 13.11 6.97
C VAL A 155 9.90 11.79 7.53
N LEU A 156 8.90 11.21 6.85
CA LEU A 156 8.31 9.93 7.25
C LEU A 156 9.29 8.77 7.02
N LEU A 157 10.00 8.77 5.88
CA LEU A 157 11.04 7.78 5.58
C LEU A 157 12.16 7.83 6.62
N SER A 158 12.73 9.01 6.85
CA SER A 158 13.80 9.18 7.84
C SER A 158 13.32 8.84 9.25
N PHE A 159 12.08 9.15 9.62
CA PHE A 159 11.53 8.75 10.92
C PHE A 159 11.40 7.22 11.07
N ALA A 160 11.12 6.49 9.99
CA ALA A 160 11.04 5.03 9.99
C ALA A 160 12.41 4.34 9.97
N GLU A 161 13.44 4.99 9.42
CA GLU A 161 14.84 4.53 9.52
C GLU A 161 15.27 4.49 10.99
N SER A 162 15.52 3.28 11.49
CA SER A 162 15.72 3.01 12.91
C SER A 162 17.05 2.33 13.25
N ASP A 163 17.94 2.17 12.27
CA ASP A 163 19.26 1.54 12.49
C ASP A 163 20.06 2.30 13.56
N GLY A 164 20.38 1.60 14.65
CA GLY A 164 21.08 2.19 15.80
C GLY A 164 20.29 3.27 16.56
N LYS A 165 18.97 3.33 16.38
CA LYS A 165 18.07 4.30 17.05
C LYS A 165 17.17 3.63 18.07
N ILE A 166 16.73 4.42 19.04
CA ILE A 166 15.65 4.08 19.97
C ILE A 166 14.58 5.17 19.96
N TYR A 167 13.36 4.82 20.34
CA TYR A 167 12.22 5.72 20.43
C TYR A 167 11.80 5.83 21.89
N GLU A 168 11.84 7.03 22.45
CA GLU A 168 11.63 7.27 23.88
C GLU A 168 10.46 8.23 24.12
N GLU A 169 9.66 7.95 25.15
CA GLU A 169 8.62 8.83 25.66
C GLU A 169 8.82 9.00 27.18
N LYS A 170 9.04 10.25 27.60
CA LYS A 170 9.49 10.56 28.97
C LYS A 170 8.36 10.61 30.00
N THR A 171 7.14 10.93 29.59
CA THR A 171 5.99 11.14 30.48
C THR A 171 5.41 9.82 31.00
N LEU A 172 5.40 8.82 30.13
CA LEU A 172 4.91 7.48 30.32
C LEU A 172 6.05 6.50 30.62
N HIS A 173 7.30 6.92 30.45
CA HIS A 173 8.51 6.16 30.76
C HIS A 173 8.60 4.85 29.95
N PHE A 174 8.51 4.95 28.63
CA PHE A 174 8.77 3.82 27.76
C PHE A 174 9.84 4.13 26.72
N TRP A 175 10.50 3.08 26.26
CA TRP A 175 11.40 3.12 25.12
C TRP A 175 11.20 1.91 24.23
N TYR A 176 11.55 2.02 22.95
CA TYR A 176 11.49 0.91 22.00
C TYR A 176 12.59 1.00 20.94
N ASP A 177 13.17 -0.14 20.63
CA ASP A 177 14.19 -0.35 19.60
C ASP A 177 13.57 -1.24 18.51
N PHE A 178 13.35 -0.66 17.33
CA PHE A 178 12.71 -1.37 16.20
C PHE A 178 13.64 -2.41 15.57
N GLU A 179 14.95 -2.15 15.55
CA GLU A 179 15.96 -3.08 15.03
C GLU A 179 16.04 -4.33 15.91
N ALA A 180 16.17 -4.14 17.23
CA ALA A 180 16.23 -5.24 18.21
C ALA A 180 14.86 -5.85 18.51
N LYS A 181 13.75 -5.23 18.03
CA LYS A 181 12.36 -5.57 18.36
C LYS A 181 12.14 -5.69 19.87
N LYS A 182 12.73 -4.78 20.64
CA LYS A 182 12.71 -4.78 22.09
C LYS A 182 12.31 -3.41 22.61
N GLY A 183 11.43 -3.37 23.59
CA GLY A 183 11.23 -2.18 24.40
C GLY A 183 10.62 -2.51 25.74
N GLU A 184 10.63 -1.51 26.61
CA GLU A 184 10.15 -1.64 27.97
C GLU A 184 9.31 -0.41 28.33
N TRP A 185 8.21 -0.64 29.02
CA TRP A 185 7.39 0.40 29.64
C TRP A 185 7.52 0.27 31.16
N ALA A 186 8.15 1.25 31.80
CA ALA A 186 8.27 1.31 33.25
C ALA A 186 6.99 1.89 33.89
N ALA A 187 6.37 1.11 34.78
CA ALA A 187 5.18 1.51 35.51
C ALA A 187 5.25 1.24 37.01
N LYS A 188 5.59 2.30 37.78
CA LYS A 188 5.77 2.30 39.25
C LYS A 188 6.68 1.18 39.77
N ASP A 189 6.13 -0.02 39.94
CA ASP A 189 6.79 -1.20 40.50
C ASP A 189 6.91 -2.35 39.48
N LEU A 190 6.53 -2.11 38.23
CA LEU A 190 6.55 -3.09 37.15
C LEU A 190 7.30 -2.54 35.95
N THR A 191 8.02 -3.42 35.24
CA THR A 191 8.54 -3.13 33.90
C THR A 191 7.90 -4.14 32.96
N ILE A 192 7.22 -3.63 31.93
CA ILE A 192 6.47 -4.45 30.98
C ILE A 192 7.25 -4.46 29.67
N PRO A 193 7.61 -5.65 29.12
CA PRO A 193 8.12 -5.72 27.76
C PRO A 193 7.01 -5.30 26.80
N ILE A 194 7.32 -4.42 25.85
CA ILE A 194 6.36 -3.90 24.89
C ILE A 194 6.77 -4.17 23.46
N ARG A 195 5.78 -4.22 22.56
CA ARG A 195 5.94 -4.11 21.11
C ARG A 195 5.34 -2.80 20.63
N MET A 196 6.07 -2.07 19.80
CA MET A 196 5.62 -0.81 19.20
C MET A 196 5.42 -0.97 17.68
N GLN A 197 4.43 -0.28 17.13
CA GLN A 197 4.18 -0.18 15.70
C GLN A 197 3.78 1.24 15.34
N PHE A 198 4.46 1.81 14.36
CA PHE A 198 4.00 3.00 13.63
C PHE A 198 3.34 2.59 12.33
N TRP A 199 2.35 3.37 11.90
CA TRP A 199 1.89 3.38 10.51
C TRP A 199 1.42 4.79 10.13
N GLY A 200 1.54 5.15 8.87
CA GLY A 200 1.17 6.47 8.37
C GLY A 200 1.42 6.55 6.88
N ILE A 201 0.74 7.50 6.24
CA ILE A 201 0.88 7.75 4.80
C ILE A 201 1.62 9.08 4.59
N SER A 202 1.48 10.01 5.54
CA SER A 202 2.15 11.31 5.55
C SER A 202 2.61 11.71 6.96
N PRO A 203 3.52 12.70 7.08
CA PRO A 203 3.91 13.25 8.37
C PRO A 203 2.76 13.86 9.17
N SER A 204 1.65 14.27 8.52
CA SER A 204 0.51 14.90 9.19
C SER A 204 -0.47 13.89 9.82
N ASP A 205 -0.38 12.62 9.43
CA ASP A 205 -1.20 11.52 9.95
C ASP A 205 -0.37 10.24 10.20
N VAL A 206 0.24 10.19 11.38
CA VAL A 206 0.95 9.02 11.88
C VAL A 206 0.22 8.44 13.08
N LYS A 207 0.04 7.13 13.06
CA LYS A 207 -0.63 6.35 14.08
C LYS A 207 0.37 5.43 14.76
N LEU A 208 0.16 5.24 16.04
CA LEU A 208 0.99 4.46 16.94
C LEU A 208 0.12 3.43 17.65
N ARG A 209 0.59 2.19 17.72
CA ARG A 209 0.11 1.21 18.70
C ARG A 209 1.26 0.68 19.53
N ILE A 210 0.97 0.50 20.82
CA ILE A 210 1.85 -0.19 21.76
C ILE A 210 1.08 -1.35 22.37
N TYR A 211 1.75 -2.50 22.46
CA TYR A 211 1.21 -3.74 22.97
C TYR A 211 2.05 -4.24 24.15
N ASP A 212 1.39 -4.74 25.19
CA ASP A 212 2.00 -5.56 26.24
C ASP A 212 2.22 -6.98 25.70
N ILE A 213 3.46 -7.46 25.78
CA ILE A 213 3.88 -8.77 25.32
C ILE A 213 4.39 -9.67 26.45
N SER A 214 4.07 -9.36 27.70
CA SER A 214 4.46 -10.16 28.87
C SER A 214 3.64 -11.44 29.06
N GLY A 215 2.44 -11.50 28.50
CA GLY A 215 1.53 -12.65 28.57
C GLY A 215 1.60 -13.57 27.35
N GLU A 216 0.75 -14.61 27.34
CA GLU A 216 0.63 -15.54 26.21
C GLU A 216 0.01 -14.90 24.96
N GLN A 217 -0.75 -13.82 25.13
CA GLN A 217 -1.37 -13.06 24.04
C GLN A 217 -0.96 -11.59 24.14
N GLU A 218 -0.64 -11.00 22.98
CA GLU A 218 -0.39 -9.56 22.90
C GLU A 218 -1.66 -8.77 23.24
N LYS A 219 -1.53 -7.73 24.06
CA LYS A 219 -2.64 -6.85 24.44
C LYS A 219 -2.33 -5.41 24.06
N GLU A 220 -3.19 -4.77 23.25
CA GLU A 220 -3.06 -3.34 22.96
C GLU A 220 -3.29 -2.52 24.23
N ILE A 221 -2.34 -1.64 24.54
CA ILE A 221 -2.32 -0.84 25.77
C ILE A 221 -2.26 0.66 25.50
N LEU A 222 -1.92 1.04 24.27
CA LEU A 222 -1.98 2.42 23.78
C LEU A 222 -2.24 2.42 22.27
N CYS A 223 -3.16 3.28 21.84
CA CYS A 223 -3.40 3.63 20.46
C CYS A 223 -3.42 5.16 20.36
N ALA A 224 -2.57 5.73 19.51
CA ALA A 224 -2.48 7.17 19.35
C ALA A 224 -2.44 7.59 17.88
N ARG A 225 -2.92 8.79 17.59
CA ARG A 225 -2.85 9.45 16.29
C ARG A 225 -2.29 10.85 16.45
N GLY A 226 -1.40 11.21 15.54
CA GLY A 226 -0.54 12.37 15.67
C GLY A 226 0.17 12.73 14.38
N ASN A 227 1.18 13.56 14.49
CA ASN A 227 2.00 14.03 13.38
C ASN A 227 3.48 13.99 13.75
N LEU A 228 4.34 13.90 12.74
CA LEU A 228 5.76 14.18 12.88
C LEU A 228 5.96 15.69 12.83
N THR A 229 6.71 16.24 13.78
CA THR A 229 7.09 17.66 13.75
C THR A 229 8.43 17.88 13.04
N ASP A 230 9.24 16.82 12.98
CA ASP A 230 10.54 16.73 12.31
C ASP A 230 10.90 15.25 12.09
N GLN A 231 12.11 14.96 11.61
CA GLN A 231 12.59 13.60 11.31
C GLN A 231 12.75 12.70 12.55
N ASN A 232 12.67 13.25 13.76
CA ASN A 232 12.93 12.56 15.01
C ASN A 232 11.77 12.62 16.00
N THR A 233 10.78 13.49 15.81
CA THR A 233 9.77 13.77 16.83
C THR A 233 8.36 13.47 16.34
N TYR A 234 7.68 12.58 17.05
CA TYR A 234 6.26 12.27 16.88
C TYR A 234 5.45 12.85 18.04
N VAL A 235 4.41 13.62 17.72
CA VAL A 235 3.49 14.22 18.70
C VAL A 235 2.07 13.73 18.43
N ALA A 236 1.45 13.07 19.42
CA ALA A 236 0.10 12.55 19.31
C ALA A 236 -0.84 13.22 20.30
N LYS A 237 -1.93 13.80 19.79
CA LYS A 237 -2.97 14.49 20.59
C LYS A 237 -4.26 13.70 20.70
N GLU A 238 -4.44 12.71 19.84
CA GLU A 238 -5.57 11.77 19.89
C GLU A 238 -5.06 10.48 20.52
N VAL A 239 -5.14 10.38 21.84
CA VAL A 239 -4.64 9.24 22.61
C VAL A 239 -5.82 8.43 23.15
N SER A 240 -5.79 7.12 22.93
CA SER A 240 -6.83 6.18 23.34
C SER A 240 -6.22 4.84 23.78
N GLY A 241 -7.02 3.97 24.40
CA GLY A 241 -6.61 2.65 24.86
C GLY A 241 -6.69 2.48 26.37
N SER A 242 -6.53 1.24 26.84
CA SER A 242 -6.37 0.93 28.26
C SER A 242 -4.97 1.33 28.71
N MET A 243 -4.73 2.64 28.80
CA MET A 243 -3.50 3.16 29.39
C MET A 243 -3.32 2.46 30.75
N PHE A 244 -2.16 1.86 30.98
CA PHE A 244 -1.88 1.18 32.26
C PHE A 244 -2.05 2.13 33.47
N TYR A 245 -2.02 3.44 33.24
CA TYR A 245 -2.32 4.45 34.24
C TYR A 245 -3.76 4.93 34.19
N LYS A 246 -4.39 5.03 35.36
CA LYS A 246 -5.60 5.83 35.57
C LYS A 246 -5.24 7.30 35.43
N GLY A 247 -5.47 7.87 34.25
CA GLY A 247 -5.33 9.29 33.96
C GLY A 247 -5.55 9.54 32.47
N THR A 248 -6.23 10.63 32.13
CA THR A 248 -6.37 11.05 30.73
C THR A 248 -5.10 11.78 30.33
N ILE A 249 -4.35 11.25 29.36
CA ILE A 249 -3.23 11.96 28.74
C ILE A 249 -3.76 12.66 27.51
N SER A 250 -3.54 13.97 27.45
CA SER A 250 -3.97 14.81 26.31
C SER A 250 -2.97 14.79 25.16
N GLU A 251 -1.71 14.44 25.43
CA GLU A 251 -0.64 14.43 24.44
C GLU A 251 0.50 13.50 24.85
N ILE A 252 1.08 12.79 23.88
CA ILE A 252 2.34 12.06 24.03
C ILE A 252 3.37 12.61 23.03
N THR A 253 4.64 12.64 23.42
CA THR A 253 5.75 13.05 22.54
C THR A 253 6.84 11.99 22.55
N ILE A 254 6.98 11.28 21.43
CA ILE A 254 8.02 10.27 21.22
C ILE A 254 9.18 10.92 20.46
N VAL A 255 10.38 10.74 20.98
CA VAL A 255 11.62 11.24 20.36
C VAL A 255 12.48 10.05 19.93
N LYS A 256 12.92 10.07 18.67
CA LYS A 256 13.88 9.15 18.08
C LYS A 256 15.29 9.65 18.41
N THR A 257 16.06 8.84 19.12
CA THR A 257 17.40 9.17 19.62
C THR A 257 18.41 8.09 19.23
N ASP A 258 19.70 8.39 19.35
CA ASP A 258 20.75 7.38 19.23
C ASP A 258 20.67 6.38 20.40
N ARG A 259 20.96 5.10 20.13
CA ARG A 259 21.02 4.03 21.14
C ARG A 259 22.09 4.28 22.21
#